data_AF-A0A656QI51-F1
#
_entry.id   AF-A0A656QI51-F1
#
_cell.length_a   1.000
_cell.length_b   1.000
_cell.length_c   1.000
_cell.angle_alpha   90.00
_cell.angle_beta   90.00
_cell.angle_gamma   90.00
#
_symmetry.space_group_name_H-M   'P 1'
#
loop_
_entity.id
_entity.type
_entity.pdbx_description
1 polymer ?
#
loop_
_entity_poly.entity_id
_entity_poly.type
_entity_poly.pdbx_seq_one_letter_code
_entity_poly.pdbx_strand_id
1 'polypeptide(L)'
;MTDKEINLRAGLAAFSDVDRVVAVNLDQFDPLNSRDDLIKLLVETGISFSRPREGDIVAEDGSSSVEVTIRRNDVVAAAARAACELAASWIDDHDVQAWKVATGRFAR
;
A
#
# COMPACT_ATOMS: atom_id res chain seq x y z
N MET A 1 -13.04 -0.31 2.05
CA MET A 1 -11.88 -1.15 2.41
C MET A 1 -11.47 -0.79 3.84
N THR A 2 -11.17 -1.77 4.69
CA THR A 2 -10.63 -1.48 6.04
C THR A 2 -9.15 -1.14 5.95
N ASP A 3 -8.58 -0.44 6.94
CA ASP A 3 -7.14 -0.10 6.95
C ASP A 3 -6.26 -1.36 6.87
N LYS A 4 -6.65 -2.43 7.57
CA LYS A 4 -5.96 -3.72 7.51
C LYS A 4 -5.99 -4.33 6.11
N GLU A 5 -7.11 -4.20 5.41
CA GLU A 5 -7.25 -4.69 4.05
C GLU A 5 -6.46 -3.83 3.04
N ILE A 6 -6.43 -2.51 3.23
CA ILE A 6 -5.59 -1.59 2.44
C ILE A 6 -4.11 -1.96 2.60
N ASN A 7 -3.63 -2.14 3.83
CA ASN A 7 -2.26 -2.54 4.12
C ASN A 7 -1.90 -3.88 3.47
N LEU A 8 -2.79 -4.87 3.55
CA LEU A 8 -2.58 -6.17 2.93
C LEU A 8 -2.44 -6.05 1.41
N ARG A 9 -3.38 -5.35 0.75
CA ARG A 9 -3.34 -5.17 -0.71
C ARG A 9 -2.14 -4.35 -1.15
N ALA A 10 -1.79 -3.28 -0.44
CA ALA A 10 -0.58 -2.51 -0.72
C ALA A 10 0.70 -3.36 -0.58
N GLY A 11 0.75 -4.24 0.44
CA GLY A 11 1.83 -5.20 0.59
C GLY A 11 1.88 -6.24 -0.54
N LEU A 12 0.73 -6.75 -0.99
CA LEU A 12 0.68 -7.64 -2.15
C LEU A 12 1.17 -6.95 -3.44
N ALA A 13 0.78 -5.69 -3.66
CA ALA A 13 1.29 -4.89 -4.79
C ALA A 13 2.82 -4.74 -4.77
N ALA A 14 3.41 -4.54 -3.59
CA ALA A 14 4.85 -4.35 -3.45
C ALA A 14 5.68 -5.65 -3.49
N PHE A 15 5.12 -6.76 -3.02
CA PHE A 15 5.91 -7.96 -2.69
C PHE A 15 5.38 -9.27 -3.26
N SER A 16 4.33 -9.27 -4.11
CA SER A 16 3.77 -10.51 -4.66
C SER A 16 4.63 -11.18 -5.74
N ASP A 17 5.73 -10.54 -6.18
CA ASP A 17 6.62 -11.10 -7.20
C ASP A 17 7.36 -12.35 -6.67
N VAL A 18 7.11 -13.48 -7.34
CA VAL A 18 7.30 -14.86 -6.85
C VAL A 18 8.78 -15.23 -6.66
N ASP A 19 9.71 -14.45 -7.23
CA ASP A 19 11.15 -14.72 -7.21
C ASP A 19 11.93 -13.87 -6.19
N ARG A 20 11.26 -13.08 -5.34
CA ARG A 20 11.94 -12.18 -4.40
C ARG A 20 12.38 -12.87 -3.12
N VAL A 21 13.63 -12.61 -2.73
CA VAL A 21 14.31 -13.14 -1.51
C VAL A 21 13.76 -12.51 -0.21
N VAL A 22 13.02 -11.41 -0.29
CA VAL A 22 12.50 -10.71 0.90
C VAL A 22 11.15 -11.30 1.30
N ALA A 23 11.18 -12.22 2.26
CA ALA A 23 9.98 -12.67 2.95
C ALA A 23 9.43 -11.54 3.84
N VAL A 24 8.64 -10.63 3.28
CA VAL A 24 7.88 -9.65 4.08
C VAL A 24 6.69 -10.38 4.69
N ASN A 25 6.58 -10.31 6.02
CA ASN A 25 5.38 -10.78 6.69
C ASN A 25 4.23 -9.79 6.47
N LEU A 26 3.42 -10.02 5.44
CA LEU A 26 2.30 -9.14 5.07
C LEU A 26 1.25 -8.97 6.18
N ASP A 27 1.21 -9.85 7.18
CA ASP A 27 0.31 -9.69 8.33
C ASP A 27 0.77 -8.62 9.32
N GLN A 28 2.05 -8.29 9.31
CA GLN A 28 2.66 -7.27 10.16
C GLN A 28 3.04 -6.01 9.39
N PHE A 29 2.95 -6.04 8.05
CA PHE A 29 3.23 -4.90 7.20
C PHE A 29 2.14 -3.83 7.36
N ASP A 30 2.50 -2.69 7.95
CA ASP A 30 1.55 -1.63 8.33
C ASP A 30 2.00 -0.25 7.81
N PRO A 31 2.06 -0.04 6.49
CA PRO A 31 2.55 1.21 5.90
C PRO A 31 1.69 2.44 6.26
N LEU A 32 0.46 2.26 6.76
CA LEU A 32 -0.36 3.37 7.27
C LEU A 32 0.14 3.93 8.60
N ASN A 33 0.78 3.12 9.46
CA ASN A 33 1.21 3.53 10.80
C ASN A 33 2.72 3.34 11.06
N SER A 34 3.44 2.64 10.18
CA SER A 34 4.86 2.37 10.26
C SER A 34 5.61 3.09 9.14
N ARG A 35 6.46 4.05 9.53
CA ARG A 35 7.28 4.81 8.57
C ARG A 35 8.23 3.91 7.78
N ASP A 36 8.79 2.89 8.42
CA ASP A 36 9.71 1.96 7.76
C ASP A 36 8.97 1.12 6.71
N ASP A 37 7.75 0.69 7.01
CA ASP A 37 6.93 -0.06 6.05
C ASP A 37 6.43 0.83 4.91
N LEU A 38 6.09 2.08 5.19
CA LEU A 38 5.80 3.07 4.16
C LEU A 38 7.01 3.26 3.23
N ILE A 39 8.22 3.40 3.77
CA ILE A 39 9.42 3.54 2.94
C ILE A 39 9.63 2.31 2.07
N LYS A 40 9.47 1.10 2.63
CA LYS A 40 9.56 -0.15 1.84
C LYS A 40 8.52 -0.17 0.73
N LEU A 41 7.26 0.20 1.02
CA LEU A 41 6.20 0.30 0.01
C LEU A 41 6.63 1.19 -1.15
N LEU A 42 7.11 2.40 -0.84
CA LEU A 42 7.49 3.39 -1.85
C LEU A 42 8.68 2.94 -2.69
N VAL A 43 9.69 2.32 -2.07
CA VAL A 43 10.85 1.78 -2.78
C VAL A 43 10.45 0.70 -3.77
N GLU A 44 9.55 -0.19 -3.39
CA GLU A 44 9.15 -1.31 -4.25
C GLU A 44 8.14 -0.95 -5.34
N THR A 45 7.27 0.00 -5.06
CA THR A 45 6.19 0.39 -5.98
C THR A 45 6.59 1.53 -6.92
N GLY A 46 7.61 2.32 -6.57
CA GLY A 46 7.99 3.52 -7.33
C GLY A 46 6.97 4.65 -7.26
N ILE A 47 5.99 4.57 -6.35
CA ILE A 47 4.98 5.61 -6.16
C ILE A 47 5.67 6.93 -5.79
N SER A 48 5.25 7.99 -6.46
CA SER A 48 5.73 9.35 -6.22
C SER A 48 4.60 10.23 -5.69
N PHE A 49 4.96 11.41 -5.18
CA PHE A 49 4.01 12.33 -4.60
C PHE A 49 4.10 13.71 -5.23
N SER A 50 2.93 14.33 -5.39
CA SER A 50 2.79 15.73 -5.72
C SER A 50 1.85 16.43 -4.74
N ARG A 51 1.97 17.77 -4.65
CA ARG A 51 1.16 18.61 -3.76
C ARG A 51 0.47 19.69 -4.59
N PRO A 52 -0.66 19.40 -5.22
CA PRO A 52 -1.32 20.33 -6.14
C PRO A 52 -1.87 21.57 -5.42
N ARG A 53 -2.22 21.42 -4.14
CA ARG A 53 -2.76 22.48 -3.27
C ARG A 53 -2.26 22.28 -1.85
N GLU A 54 -2.33 23.32 -1.02
CA GLU A 54 -1.88 23.25 0.37
C GLU A 54 -2.63 22.19 1.20
N GLY A 55 -3.91 21.96 0.89
CA GLY A 55 -4.76 21.05 1.65
C GLY A 55 -4.67 19.57 1.25
N ASP A 56 -3.99 19.24 0.16
CA ASP A 56 -4.13 17.91 -0.47
C ASP A 56 -2.76 17.33 -0.84
N ILE A 57 -2.69 16.00 -0.85
CA ILE A 57 -1.54 15.24 -1.33
C ILE A 57 -2.01 14.26 -2.40
N VAL A 58 -1.22 14.09 -3.44
CA VAL A 58 -1.49 13.13 -4.52
C VAL A 58 -0.37 12.10 -4.53
N ALA A 59 -0.75 10.83 -4.56
CA ALA A 59 0.15 9.72 -4.91
C ALA A 59 -0.10 9.32 -6.37
N GLU A 60 0.97 9.04 -7.11
CA GLU A 60 0.89 8.73 -8.54
C GLU A 60 1.94 7.70 -9.00
N ASP A 61 1.57 6.90 -10.01
CA ASP A 61 2.38 5.83 -10.62
C ASP A 61 2.69 6.08 -12.11
N GLY A 62 2.36 7.28 -12.60
CA GLY A 62 2.51 7.68 -14.01
C GLY A 62 1.34 7.33 -14.92
N SER A 63 0.39 6.51 -14.48
CA SER A 63 -0.83 6.15 -15.23
C SER A 63 -2.12 6.50 -14.47
N SER A 64 -2.07 6.45 -13.15
CA SER A 64 -3.18 6.69 -12.24
C SER A 64 -2.73 7.49 -11.02
N SER A 65 -3.69 8.03 -10.28
CA SER A 65 -3.41 8.82 -9.09
C SER A 65 -4.52 8.71 -8.05
N VAL A 66 -4.15 8.91 -6.79
CA VAL A 66 -5.07 9.03 -5.65
C VAL A 66 -4.78 10.33 -4.92
N GLU A 67 -5.81 11.15 -4.73
CA GLU A 67 -5.74 12.41 -3.99
C GLU A 67 -6.37 12.25 -2.60
N VAL A 68 -5.64 12.68 -1.56
CA VAL A 68 -6.08 12.64 -0.17
C VAL A 68 -5.93 14.02 0.46
N THR A 69 -7.01 14.51 1.07
CA THR A 69 -6.99 15.75 1.85
C THR A 69 -6.26 15.54 3.17
N ILE A 70 -5.31 16.43 3.44
CA ILE A 70 -4.53 16.50 4.67
C ILE A 70 -5.45 16.88 5.84
N ARG A 71 -5.42 16.06 6.90
CA ARG A 71 -6.18 16.31 8.14
C ARG A 71 -5.22 16.62 9.27
N ARG A 72 -5.58 17.61 10.11
CA ARG A 72 -4.79 18.02 11.29
C ARG A 72 -3.33 18.39 10.97
N ASN A 73 -3.09 18.87 9.75
CA ASN A 73 -1.76 19.18 9.23
C ASN A 73 -0.79 17.96 9.19
N ASP A 74 -1.33 16.73 9.23
CA ASP A 74 -0.54 15.51 9.16
C ASP A 74 -0.34 15.09 7.69
N VAL A 75 0.69 15.67 7.10
CA VAL A 75 1.07 15.44 5.69
C VAL A 75 1.52 13.99 5.47
N VAL A 76 2.22 13.40 6.45
CA VAL A 76 2.78 12.05 6.30
C VAL A 76 1.67 11.00 6.37
N ALA A 77 0.69 11.15 7.27
CA ALA A 77 -0.46 10.27 7.30
C ALA A 77 -1.29 10.34 6.01
N ALA A 78 -1.47 11.55 5.45
CA ALA A 78 -2.13 11.72 4.16
C ALA A 78 -1.34 11.04 3.02
N ALA A 79 -0.01 11.20 3.00
CA ALA A 79 0.88 10.57 2.03
C ALA A 79 0.80 9.04 2.11
N ALA A 80 0.90 8.50 3.32
CA ALA A 80 0.79 7.07 3.59
C ALA A 80 -0.55 6.55 3.06
N ARG A 81 -1.64 7.26 3.36
CA ARG A 81 -2.97 6.88 2.90
C ARG A 81 -3.09 6.88 1.38
N ALA A 82 -2.65 7.95 0.72
CA ALA A 82 -2.71 8.07 -0.73
C ALA A 82 -1.90 6.96 -1.42
N ALA A 83 -0.67 6.70 -0.96
CA ALA A 83 0.17 5.64 -1.50
C ALA A 83 -0.43 4.24 -1.28
N CYS A 84 -0.95 3.97 -0.08
CA CYS A 84 -1.55 2.67 0.20
C CYS A 84 -2.85 2.45 -0.58
N GLU A 85 -3.69 3.46 -0.76
CA GLU A 85 -4.90 3.36 -1.58
C GLU A 85 -4.56 3.16 -3.06
N LEU A 86 -3.54 3.86 -3.58
CA LEU A 86 -3.07 3.68 -4.95
C LEU A 86 -2.52 2.26 -5.15
N ALA A 87 -1.58 1.81 -4.32
CA ALA A 87 -1.02 0.46 -4.41
C ALA A 87 -2.10 -0.62 -4.24
N ALA A 88 -3.03 -0.43 -3.30
CA ALA A 88 -4.12 -1.38 -3.08
C ALA A 88 -5.07 -1.49 -4.29
N SER A 89 -5.16 -0.46 -5.12
CA SER A 89 -6.00 -0.46 -6.33
C SER A 89 -5.47 -1.39 -7.43
N TRP A 90 -4.19 -1.77 -7.37
CA TRP A 90 -3.57 -2.69 -8.32
C TRP A 90 -3.89 -4.17 -8.02
N ILE A 91 -4.47 -4.44 -6.84
CA ILE A 91 -4.70 -5.79 -6.34
C ILE A 91 -6.20 -6.06 -6.26
N ASP A 92 -6.64 -7.04 -7.03
CA ASP A 92 -8.05 -7.44 -7.04
C ASP A 92 -8.35 -8.52 -5.98
N ASP A 93 -9.61 -8.92 -5.90
CA ASP A 93 -10.02 -9.95 -4.94
C ASP A 93 -9.42 -11.33 -5.25
N HIS A 94 -9.14 -11.61 -6.52
CA HIS A 94 -8.54 -12.88 -6.95
C HIS A 94 -7.10 -12.99 -6.45
N ASP A 95 -6.31 -11.93 -6.54
CA ASP A 95 -4.94 -11.87 -6.00
C ASP A 95 -4.92 -12.13 -4.49
N VAL A 96 -5.86 -11.50 -3.76
CA VAL A 96 -6.01 -11.70 -2.31
C VAL A 96 -6.37 -13.15 -1.98
N GLN A 97 -7.23 -13.79 -2.76
CA GLN A 97 -7.58 -15.21 -2.55
C GLN A 97 -6.40 -16.12 -2.88
N ALA A 98 -5.69 -15.88 -3.98
CA ALA A 98 -4.52 -16.65 -4.38
C ALA A 98 -3.46 -16.63 -3.26
N TRP A 99 -3.19 -15.46 -2.68
CA TRP A 99 -2.29 -15.32 -1.54
C TRP A 99 -2.75 -16.10 -0.30
N LYS A 100 -4.04 -16.04 0.06
CA LYS A 100 -4.59 -16.79 1.22
C LYS A 100 -4.45 -18.30 1.05
N VAL A 101 -4.65 -18.80 -0.16
CA VAL A 101 -4.47 -20.22 -0.49
C VAL A 101 -2.99 -20.60 -0.39
N ALA A 102 -2.10 -19.82 -1.00
CA ALA A 102 -0.66 -20.09 -1.01
C ALA A 102 -0.03 -20.09 0.41
N THR A 103 -0.52 -19.22 1.29
CA THR A 103 -0.04 -19.10 2.68
C THR A 103 -0.71 -20.06 3.66
N GLY A 104 -1.56 -20.97 3.19
CA GLY A 104 -2.20 -21.99 4.04
C GLY A 104 -3.24 -21.44 5.01
N ARG A 105 -3.73 -20.21 4.79
CA ARG A 105 -4.68 -19.53 5.69
C ARG A 105 -6.09 -20.13 5.72
N PHE A 106 -6.34 -21.17 4.92
CA PHE A 106 -7.55 -22.01 4.95
C PHE A 106 -7.29 -23.49 5.29
N ALA A 107 -6.09 -23.84 5.76
CA ALA A 107 -5.81 -25.17 6.31
C ALA A 107 -5.81 -25.15 7.84
N ARG A 108 -6.97 -24.85 8.46
CA ARG A 108 -7.24 -25.17 9.87
C ARG A 108 -8.71 -25.15 10.19
#